data_AF-A0A316LFA1-F1
#
_entry.id   AF-A0A316LFA1-F1
#
_cell.length_a   1.000
_cell.length_b   1.000
_cell.length_c   1.000
_cell.angle_alpha   90.00
_cell.angle_beta   90.00
_cell.angle_gamma   90.00
#
_symmetry.space_group_name_H-M   'P 1'
#
loop_
_entity.id
_entity.type
_entity.pdbx_description
1 polymer ?
#
loop_
_entity_poly.entity_id
_entity_poly.type
_entity_poly.pdbx_seq_one_letter_code
_entity_poly.pdbx_strand_id
1 'polypeptide(L)' 'MISYAPFFQTLLDRNVTIYYLVFKQGMSSNTFQRMREGEPITTATIDTLCSILRCTVSDIIEYQEDH' A
#
# COMPACT_ATOMS: atom_id res chain seq x y z
N MET A 1 -2.89 -11.33 11.56
CA MET A 1 -1.74 -10.65 10.90
C MET A 1 -2.09 -9.31 10.23
N ILE A 2 -1.11 -8.46 9.89
CA ILE A 2 -1.36 -7.28 9.05
C ILE A 2 -1.51 -7.71 7.59
N SER A 3 -2.58 -7.27 6.94
CA SER A 3 -2.88 -7.51 5.53
C SER A 3 -2.75 -6.21 4.73
N TYR A 4 -2.23 -6.33 3.51
CA TYR A 4 -2.16 -5.26 2.51
C TYR A 4 -3.25 -5.36 1.45
N ALA A 5 -4.26 -6.23 1.64
CA ALA A 5 -5.39 -6.33 0.71
C ALA A 5 -6.12 -4.98 0.47
N PRO A 6 -6.36 -4.13 1.49
CA PRO A 6 -6.97 -2.82 1.28
C PRO A 6 -6.19 -1.94 0.30
N PHE A 7 -4.85 -1.96 0.36
CA PHE A 7 -4.01 -1.20 -0.56
C PHE A 7 -4.29 -1.56 -2.03
N PHE A 8 -4.34 -2.85 -2.36
CA PHE A 8 -4.60 -3.27 -3.74
C PHE A 8 -6.02 -2.93 -4.19
N GLN A 9 -7.00 -2.99 -3.29
CA GLN A 9 -8.36 -2.53 -3.58
C GLN A 9 -8.38 -1.02 -3.85
N THR A 10 -7.71 -0.23 -3.02
CA THR A 10 -7.58 1.23 -3.20
C THR A 10 -6.94 1.60 -4.53
N LEU A 11 -5.96 0.83 -5.02
CA LEU A 11 -5.40 1.04 -6.34
C LEU A 11 -6.43 0.84 -7.46
N LEU A 12 -7.25 -0.21 -7.36
CA LEU A 12 -8.33 -0.48 -8.32
C LEU A 12 -9.39 0.63 -8.29
N ASP A 13 -9.86 1.00 -7.11
CA ASP A 13 -10.92 2.00 -6.93
C ASP A 13 -10.50 3.38 -7.42
N ARG A 14 -9.21 3.72 -7.29
CA ARG A 14 -8.65 5.00 -7.74
C ARG A 14 -8.07 4.95 -9.15
N ASN A 15 -8.14 3.82 -9.84
CA ASN A 15 -7.54 3.60 -11.15
C ASN A 15 -6.04 3.97 -11.20
N VAL A 16 -5.30 3.62 -10.15
CA VAL A 16 -3.86 3.87 -10.00
C VAL A 16 -3.10 2.54 -10.13
N THR A 17 -1.99 2.54 -10.87
CA THR A 17 -1.14 1.36 -11.00
C THR A 17 0.09 1.45 -10.12
N ILE A 18 0.64 0.30 -9.72
CA ILE A 18 1.96 0.26 -9.04
C ILE A 18 3.04 0.90 -9.90
N TYR A 19 2.97 0.72 -11.23
CA TYR A 19 3.87 1.38 -12.17
C TYR A 19 3.85 2.91 -12.01
N TYR A 20 2.67 3.51 -11.87
CA TYR A 20 2.54 4.95 -11.62
C TYR A 20 3.25 5.34 -10.31
N LEU A 21 3.05 4.58 -9.23
CA LEU A 21 3.69 4.88 -7.94
C LEU A 21 5.23 4.79 -8.03
N VAL A 22 5.76 3.79 -8.72
CA VAL A 22 7.22 3.63 -8.87
C VAL A 22 7.80 4.72 -9.78
N PHE A 23 7.27 4.88 -10.99
CA PHE A 23 7.91 5.68 -12.03
C PHE A 23 7.47 7.14 -12.06
N LYS A 24 6.31 7.48 -11.50
CA LYS A 24 5.81 8.87 -11.45
C LYS A 24 5.89 9.49 -10.06
N GLN A 25 5.77 8.68 -9.01
CA GLN A 25 5.85 9.17 -7.63
C GLN A 25 7.18 8.81 -6.95
N GLY A 26 8.07 8.06 -7.61
CA GLY A 26 9.41 7.75 -7.10
C GLY A 26 9.41 6.74 -5.95
N MET A 27 8.34 5.97 -5.78
CA MET A 27 8.29 4.93 -4.74
C MET A 27 9.18 3.73 -5.09
N SER A 28 9.76 3.12 -4.06
CA SER A 28 10.59 1.93 -4.23
C SER A 28 9.76 0.74 -4.71
N SER A 29 10.21 0.07 -5.77
CA SER A 29 9.61 -1.20 -6.22
C SER A 29 9.66 -2.28 -5.13
N ASN A 30 10.69 -2.23 -4.27
CA ASN A 30 10.85 -3.15 -3.14
C ASN A 30 9.70 -3.03 -2.14
N THR A 31 9.16 -1.83 -1.91
CA THR A 31 8.00 -1.62 -1.03
C THR A 31 6.82 -2.48 -1.47
N PHE A 32 6.49 -2.48 -2.76
CA PHE A 32 5.36 -3.24 -3.29
C PHE A 32 5.65 -4.74 -3.33
N GLN A 33 6.91 -5.14 -3.48
CA GLN A 33 7.31 -6.54 -3.36
C GLN A 33 7.06 -7.06 -1.94
N ARG A 34 7.53 -6.32 -0.93
CA ARG A 34 7.26 -6.60 0.49
C ARG A 34 5.77 -6.72 0.79
N MET A 35 4.96 -5.81 0.25
CA MET A 35 3.49 -5.87 0.44
C MET A 35 2.88 -7.15 -0.15
N ARG A 36 3.35 -7.62 -1.31
CA ARG A 36 2.90 -8.90 -1.91
C ARG A 36 3.31 -10.12 -1.10
N GLU A 37 4.48 -10.05 -0.46
CA GLU A 37 5.02 -11.10 0.39
C GLU A 37 4.50 -11.05 1.83
N GLY A 38 3.66 -10.05 2.16
CA GLY A 38 3.15 -9.85 3.52
C GLY A 38 4.20 -9.34 4.51
N GLU A 39 5.35 -8.83 4.02
CA GLU A 39 6.42 -8.34 4.86
C GLU A 39 6.12 -6.96 5.46
N PRO A 40 6.68 -6.62 6.63
CA PRO A 40 6.48 -5.31 7.25
C PRO A 40 6.98 -4.15 6.38
N ILE A 41 6.24 -3.06 6.36
CA ILE A 41 6.67 -1.76 5.86
C ILE A 41 6.66 -0.73 7.01
N THR A 42 7.26 0.44 6.78
CA THR A 42 7.30 1.49 7.80
C THR A 42 6.04 2.35 7.77
N THR A 43 5.73 2.98 8.90
CA THR A 43 4.65 3.97 8.98
C THR A 43 4.91 5.19 8.09
N ALA A 44 6.17 5.55 7.84
CA ALA A 44 6.53 6.59 6.87
C ALA A 44 6.16 6.21 5.42
N THR A 45 6.27 4.93 5.06
CA THR A 45 5.79 4.43 3.76
C THR A 45 4.27 4.57 3.67
N ILE A 46 3.53 4.24 4.74
CA ILE A 46 2.08 4.36 4.79
C ILE A 46 1.65 5.83 4.66
N ASP A 47 2.31 6.76 5.37
CA ASP A 47 2.08 8.20 5.27
C ASP A 47 2.26 8.70 3.82
N THR A 48 3.35 8.30 3.17
CA THR A 48 3.62 8.64 1.77
C THR A 48 2.52 8.10 0.84
N LEU A 49 2.10 6.85 1.02
CA LEU A 49 1.01 6.25 0.25
C LEU A 49 -0.31 6.99 0.46
N CYS A 50 -0.65 7.33 1.70
CA CYS A 50 -1.86 8.08 2.04
C CYS A 50 -1.86 9.47 1.40
N SER A 51 -0.71 10.15 1.39
CA SER A 51 -0.54 11.45 0.76
C SER A 51 -0.73 11.40 -0.76
N ILE A 52 -0.08 10.44 -1.43
CA ILE A 52 -0.17 10.25 -2.89
C ILE A 52 -1.59 9.85 -3.29
N LEU A 53 -2.13 8.84 -2.60
CA LEU A 53 -3.42 8.26 -2.96
C LEU A 53 -4.57 9.14 -2.47
N ARG A 54 -4.38 10.03 -1.49
CA ARG A 54 -5.41 10.79 -0.77
C ARG A 54 -6.41 9.86 -0.06
N CYS A 55 -5.88 8.96 0.74
CA CYS A 55 -6.63 7.94 1.47
C CYS A 55 -6.28 7.94 2.95
N THR A 56 -7.01 7.14 3.73
CA THR A 56 -6.75 6.89 5.14
C THR A 56 -5.84 5.67 5.30
N VAL A 57 -5.32 5.47 6.52
CA VAL A 57 -4.45 4.31 6.83
C VAL A 57 -5.17 2.98 6.60
N SER A 58 -6.47 2.91 6.92
CA SER A 58 -7.32 1.72 6.72
C SER A 58 -7.52 1.34 5.25
N ASP A 59 -7.30 2.29 4.33
CA ASP A 59 -7.31 2.03 2.90
C ASP A 59 -5.99 1.38 2.41
N ILE A 60 -4.97 1.28 3.27
CA ILE A 60 -3.66 0.72 2.94
C ILE A 60 -3.42 -0.60 3.67
N ILE A 61 -3.75 -0.65 4.97
CA ILE A 61 -3.53 -1.81 5.82
C ILE A 61 -4.76 -2.12 6.67
N GLU A 62 -4.93 -3.40 6.96
CA GLU A 62 -5.88 -3.88 7.96
C GLU A 62 -5.24 -4.93 8.85
N TYR A 63 -5.75 -5.08 10.06
CA TYR A 63 -5.44 -6.22 10.90
C TYR A 63 -6.48 -7.31 10.65
N GLN A 64 -6.03 -8.51 10.30
CA GLN A 64 -6.85 -9.71 10.22
C GLN A 64 -6.58 -10.59 11.44
N GLU A 65 -7.62 -11.06 12.12
CA GLU A 65 -7.48 -12.08 13.16
C GLU A 65 -7.19 -13.43 12.50
N ASP A 66 -6.26 -14.19 13.08
CA ASP A 66 -6.02 -15.58 12.67
C ASP A 66 -7.10 -16.43 13.37
N HIS A 67 -8.12 -16.88 12.62
CA HIS A 67 -9.14 -17.81 13.13
C HIS A 67 -8.62 -19.25 13.21
#